data_AF-A0A061QSA8-F1
#
_entry.id   AF-A0A061QSA8-F1
#
_cell.length_a   1.000
_cell.length_b   1.000
_cell.length_c   1.000
_cell.angle_alpha   90.00
_cell.angle_beta   90.00
_cell.angle_gamma   90.00
#
_symmetry.space_group_name_H-M   'P 1'
#
loop_
_entity.id
_entity.type
_entity.pdbx_description
1 polymer ?
#
loop_
_entity_poly.entity_id
_entity_poly.type
_entity_poly.pdbx_seq_one_letter_code
_entity_poly.pdbx_strand_id
1 'polypeptide(L)'
;VPPEVLRTLQRDGFAEMVEAHYNRIGKRFKVPIFAHKPLDLYKVFVEVETRGGYHYVTDRKMWKEVCRALKVDLTGQTSASYNIRVNFEKFLLEFEDHLCQTGQNGSHSSTPGGPPSTSDS
;
A
#
# COMPACT_ATOMS: atom_id res chain seq x y z
N VAL A 1 6.81 -5.10 0.56
CA VAL A 1 7.18 -4.26 -0.61
C VAL A 1 8.70 -4.04 -0.62
N PRO A 2 9.36 -3.95 -1.79
CA PRO A 2 10.81 -3.74 -1.81
C PRO A 2 11.23 -2.40 -1.18
N PRO A 3 12.33 -2.33 -0.39
CA PRO A 3 12.72 -1.13 0.33
C PRO A 3 12.96 0.10 -0.55
N GLU A 4 13.40 -0.10 -1.79
CA GLU A 4 13.60 0.94 -2.79
C GLU A 4 12.28 1.59 -3.21
N VAL A 5 11.21 0.82 -3.35
CA VAL A 5 9.87 1.34 -3.63
C VAL A 5 9.36 2.09 -2.40
N LEU A 6 9.59 1.58 -1.18
CA LEU A 6 9.19 2.28 0.04
C LEU A 6 9.81 3.69 0.16
N ARG A 7 11.03 3.88 -0.35
CA ARG A 7 11.72 5.18 -0.33
C ARG A 7 11.17 6.18 -1.35
N THR A 8 10.52 5.71 -2.42
CA THR A 8 9.89 6.62 -3.40
C THR A 8 8.53 7.12 -2.93
N LEU A 9 7.89 6.41 -2.00
CA LEU A 9 6.62 6.82 -1.42
C LEU A 9 6.82 8.07 -0.57
N GLN A 10 6.01 9.10 -0.83
CA GLN A 10 5.96 10.30 -0.02
C GLN A 10 4.63 10.39 0.72
N ARG A 11 4.65 11.00 1.91
CA ARG A 11 3.43 11.24 2.70
C ARG A 11 2.43 12.09 1.93
N ASP A 12 2.94 13.16 1.33
CA ASP A 12 2.15 14.07 0.52
C ASP A 12 1.83 13.40 -0.82
N GLY A 13 0.55 13.25 -1.13
CA GLY A 13 0.08 12.54 -2.32
C GLY A 13 -0.07 11.02 -2.17
N PHE A 14 0.32 10.39 -1.04
CA PHE A 14 0.13 8.93 -0.88
C PHE A 14 -1.34 8.51 -1.02
N ALA A 15 -2.24 9.24 -0.35
CA ALA A 15 -3.67 8.99 -0.43
C ALA A 15 -4.21 9.15 -1.85
N GLU A 16 -3.70 10.14 -2.60
CA GLU A 16 -4.08 10.37 -3.99
C GLU A 16 -3.56 9.26 -4.91
N MET A 17 -2.36 8.71 -4.67
CA MET A 17 -1.85 7.56 -5.41
C MET A 17 -2.71 6.32 -5.19
N VAL A 18 -3.08 6.03 -3.95
CA VAL A 18 -4.00 4.93 -3.63
C VAL A 18 -5.34 5.17 -4.30
N GLU A 19 -5.90 6.38 -4.19
CA GLU A 19 -7.16 6.73 -4.84
C GLU A 19 -7.10 6.57 -6.37
N ALA A 20 -6.03 7.05 -7.00
CA ALA A 20 -5.81 6.91 -8.44
C ALA A 20 -5.72 5.45 -8.87
N HIS A 21 -5.04 4.60 -8.08
CA HIS A 21 -4.99 3.16 -8.33
C HIS A 21 -6.39 2.54 -8.27
N TYR A 22 -7.15 2.82 -7.20
CA TYR A 22 -8.51 2.32 -7.03
C TYR A 22 -9.45 2.78 -8.15
N ASN A 23 -9.35 4.05 -8.55
CA ASN A 23 -10.11 4.61 -9.67
C ASN A 23 -9.76 3.92 -11.00
N ARG A 24 -8.48 3.57 -11.23
CA ARG A 24 -8.05 2.82 -12.43
C ARG A 24 -8.66 1.42 -12.50
N ILE A 25 -8.78 0.73 -11.36
CA ILE A 25 -9.41 -0.59 -11.27
C ILE A 25 -10.95 -0.53 -11.09
N GLY A 26 -11.55 0.66 -11.23
CA GLY A 26 -12.99 0.86 -11.12
C GLY A 26 -13.56 0.68 -9.70
N LYS A 27 -12.71 0.65 -8.66
CA LYS A 27 -13.12 0.56 -7.26
C LYS A 27 -13.21 1.96 -6.66
N ARG A 28 -14.24 2.19 -5.82
CA ARG A 28 -14.35 3.45 -5.07
C ARG A 28 -13.45 3.43 -3.85
N PHE A 29 -12.56 4.39 -3.77
CA PHE A 29 -11.72 4.62 -2.61
C PHE A 29 -12.12 5.91 -1.90
N LYS A 30 -12.09 5.89 -0.57
CA LYS A 30 -12.25 7.10 0.24
C LYS A 30 -11.43 6.92 1.50
N VAL A 31 -10.61 7.91 1.82
CA VAL A 31 -9.80 7.90 3.05
C VAL A 31 -10.73 7.77 4.25
N PRO A 32 -10.60 6.71 5.07
CA PRO A 32 -11.42 6.53 6.25
C PRO A 32 -11.08 7.60 7.29
N ILE A 33 -12.09 8.04 8.04
CA ILE A 33 -11.89 8.92 9.20
C ILE A 33 -11.55 8.04 10.39
N PHE A 34 -10.43 8.35 11.05
CA PHE A 34 -9.94 7.68 12.23
C PHE A 34 -9.66 8.70 13.32
N ALA A 35 -10.26 8.51 14.51
CA ALA A 35 -10.12 9.46 15.64
C ALA A 35 -10.43 10.91 15.24
N HIS A 36 -11.57 11.13 14.55
CA HIS A 36 -12.04 12.43 14.06
C HIS A 36 -11.12 13.13 13.03
N LYS A 37 -10.09 12.45 12.53
CA LYS A 37 -9.17 12.96 11.52
C LYS A 37 -9.09 12.02 10.33
N PRO A 38 -8.73 12.51 9.13
CA PRO A 38 -8.41 11.62 8.01
C PRO A 38 -7.30 10.66 8.43
N LEU A 39 -7.46 9.36 8.13
CA LEU A 39 -6.44 8.38 8.44
C LEU A 39 -5.17 8.65 7.63
N ASP A 40 -4.03 8.75 8.31
CA ASP A 40 -2.73 8.86 7.67
C ASP A 40 -2.28 7.49 7.14
N LEU A 41 -2.72 7.17 5.93
CA LEU A 41 -2.46 5.89 5.26
C LEU A 41 -0.97 5.66 5.05
N TYR A 42 -0.21 6.70 4.70
CA TYR A 42 1.23 6.62 4.53
C TYR A 42 1.90 6.17 5.82
N LYS A 43 1.53 6.80 6.94
CA LYS A 43 2.14 6.48 8.23
C LYS A 43 1.77 5.06 8.70
N VAL A 44 0.51 4.64 8.50
CA VAL A 44 0.10 3.25 8.78
C VAL A 44 0.92 2.27 7.96
N PHE A 45 1.05 2.53 6.67
CA PHE A 45 1.76 1.69 5.72
C PHE A 45 3.23 1.54 6.08
N VAL A 46 3.94 2.65 6.28
CA VAL A 46 5.35 2.66 6.66
C VAL A 46 5.57 1.96 8.00
N GLU A 47 4.71 2.17 9.00
CA GLU A 47 4.82 1.49 10.29
C GLU A 47 4.68 -0.03 10.15
N VAL A 48 3.75 -0.51 9.32
CA VAL A 48 3.56 -1.94 9.07
C VAL A 48 4.74 -2.53 8.34
N GLU A 49 5.19 -1.90 7.25
CA GLU A 49 6.34 -2.37 6.46
C GLU A 49 7.64 -2.36 7.28
N THR A 50 7.86 -1.32 8.10
CA THR A 50 9.03 -1.24 9.00
C THR A 50 9.04 -2.35 10.05
N ARG A 51 7.87 -2.88 10.42
CA ARG A 51 7.72 -3.98 11.39
C ARG A 51 7.83 -5.37 10.76
N GLY A 52 7.98 -5.49 9.45
CA GLY A 52 8.03 -6.76 8.73
C GLY A 52 6.79 -7.08 7.92
N GLY A 53 5.95 -6.08 7.63
CA GLY A 53 4.79 -6.19 6.75
C GLY A 53 3.52 -6.68 7.45
N TYR A 54 2.43 -6.69 6.67
CA TYR A 54 1.08 -6.97 7.16
C TYR A 54 0.96 -8.30 7.92
N HIS A 55 1.50 -9.38 7.36
CA HIS A 55 1.44 -10.72 7.96
C HIS A 55 2.12 -10.75 9.33
N TYR A 56 3.33 -10.20 9.43
CA TYR A 56 4.09 -10.18 10.68
C TYR A 56 3.37 -9.38 11.78
N VAL A 57 2.86 -8.19 11.44
CA VAL A 57 2.09 -7.35 12.38
C VAL A 57 0.81 -8.06 12.84
N THR A 58 0.14 -8.74 11.92
CA THR A 58 -1.08 -9.50 12.20
C THR A 58 -0.83 -10.69 13.12
N ASP A 59 0.15 -11.53 12.79
CA ASP A 59 0.47 -12.74 13.55
C ASP A 59 0.96 -12.39 14.96
N ARG A 60 1.74 -11.31 15.10
CA ARG A 60 2.23 -10.80 16.38
C ARG A 60 1.22 -9.93 17.13
N LYS A 61 0.02 -9.69 16.57
CA LYS A 61 -1.02 -8.81 17.14
C LYS A 61 -0.53 -7.39 17.46
N MET A 62 0.37 -6.86 16.62
CA MET A 62 1.06 -5.57 16.83
C MET A 62 0.24 -4.35 16.37
N TRP A 63 -0.99 -4.54 15.88
CA TRP A 63 -1.88 -3.46 15.43
C TRP A 63 -2.08 -2.36 16.48
N LYS A 64 -2.13 -2.71 17.77
CA LYS A 64 -2.24 -1.73 18.86
C LYS A 64 -1.02 -0.81 18.94
N GLU A 65 0.18 -1.32 18.65
CA GLU A 65 1.40 -0.53 18.62
C GLU A 65 1.47 0.36 17.38
N VAL A 66 1.04 -0.15 16.24
CA VAL A 66 0.90 0.65 15.01
C VAL A 66 -0.01 1.84 15.27
N CYS A 67 -1.20 1.64 15.87
CA CYS A 67 -2.09 2.75 16.22
C CYS A 67 -1.44 3.78 17.15
N ARG A 68 -0.63 3.34 18.13
CA ARG A 68 0.08 4.24 19.04
C ARG A 68 1.15 5.06 18.32
N ALA A 69 1.84 4.47 17.34
CA ALA A 69 2.85 5.16 16.54
C ALA A 69 2.24 6.27 15.66
N LEU A 70 0.96 6.16 15.29
CA LEU A 70 0.25 7.20 14.54
C LEU A 70 0.16 8.53 15.31
N LYS A 71 0.36 8.55 16.64
CA LYS A 71 0.24 9.74 17.51
C LYS A 71 -1.12 10.43 17.37
N VAL A 72 -2.17 9.63 17.18
CA VAL A 72 -3.56 10.08 17.13
C VAL A 72 -4.22 9.84 18.49
N ASP A 73 -5.26 10.62 18.81
CA ASP A 73 -5.99 10.45 20.06
C ASP A 73 -6.85 9.18 19.99
N LEU A 74 -6.44 8.15 20.73
CA LEU A 74 -7.15 6.88 20.82
C LEU A 74 -8.11 6.82 22.01
N THR A 75 -8.34 7.95 22.70
CA THR A 75 -9.25 8.01 23.84
C THR A 75 -10.65 7.56 23.42
N GLY A 76 -11.17 6.53 24.09
CA GLY A 76 -12.47 5.92 23.77
C GLY A 76 -12.50 5.05 22.50
N GLN A 77 -11.38 4.86 21.79
CA GLN A 77 -11.31 4.06 20.57
C GLN A 77 -11.01 2.59 20.86
N THR A 78 -11.95 1.87 21.49
CA THR A 78 -11.79 0.47 21.91
C THR A 78 -11.50 -0.48 20.72
N SER A 79 -12.05 -0.18 19.54
CA SER A 79 -11.88 -0.96 18.30
C SER A 79 -10.85 -0.36 17.33
N ALA A 80 -10.01 0.58 17.79
CA ALA A 80 -8.98 1.24 16.96
C ALA A 80 -8.10 0.27 16.17
N SER A 81 -7.53 -0.73 16.88
CA SER A 81 -6.62 -1.71 16.28
C SER A 81 -7.29 -2.57 15.21
N TYR A 82 -8.53 -2.98 15.46
CA TYR A 82 -9.35 -3.71 14.50
C TYR A 82 -9.69 -2.86 13.27
N ASN A 83 -10.12 -1.61 13.48
CA ASN A 83 -10.45 -0.71 12.38
C ASN A 83 -9.23 -0.42 11.49
N ILE A 84 -8.05 -0.18 12.08
CA ILE A 84 -6.82 0.02 11.29
C ILE A 84 -6.50 -1.22 10.47
N ARG A 85 -6.58 -2.42 11.07
CA ARG A 85 -6.35 -3.68 10.35
C ARG A 85 -7.30 -3.84 9.16
N VAL A 86 -8.61 -3.66 9.36
CA VAL A 86 -9.61 -3.79 8.30
C VAL A 86 -9.38 -2.76 7.18
N ASN A 87 -9.03 -1.52 7.53
CA ASN A 87 -8.70 -0.51 6.53
C ASN A 87 -7.43 -0.86 5.76
N PHE A 88 -6.43 -1.43 6.43
CA PHE A 88 -5.21 -1.93 5.79
C PHE A 88 -5.53 -3.04 4.78
N GLU A 89 -6.22 -4.08 5.23
CA GLU A 89 -6.63 -5.21 4.38
C GLU A 89 -7.42 -4.74 3.15
N LYS A 90 -8.32 -3.77 3.34
CA LYS A 90 -9.21 -3.30 2.29
C LYS A 90 -8.53 -2.41 1.26
N PHE A 91 -7.59 -1.58 1.69
CA PHE A 91 -7.05 -0.47 0.89
C PHE A 91 -5.56 -0.58 0.60
N LEU A 92 -4.78 -1.00 1.58
CA LEU A 92 -3.33 -1.02 1.48
C LEU A 92 -2.82 -2.35 0.94
N LEU A 93 -3.48 -3.48 1.25
CA LEU A 93 -3.05 -4.80 0.77
C LEU A 93 -3.03 -4.88 -0.76
N GLU A 94 -4.10 -4.42 -1.41
CA GLU A 94 -4.16 -4.38 -2.88
C GLU A 94 -3.16 -3.38 -3.47
N PHE A 95 -2.92 -2.27 -2.77
CA PHE A 95 -1.93 -1.28 -3.18
C PHE A 95 -0.50 -1.80 -3.02
N GLU A 96 -0.20 -2.63 -2.00
CA GLU A 96 1.10 -3.30 -1.84
C GLU A 96 1.43 -4.18 -3.02
N ASP A 97 0.46 -4.97 -3.48
CA ASP A 97 0.62 -5.83 -4.65
C ASP A 97 0.93 -5.00 -5.90
N HIS A 98 0.22 -3.89 -6.09
CA HIS A 98 0.52 -2.94 -7.17
C HIS A 98 1.93 -2.34 -7.05
N LEU A 99 2.35 -1.95 -5.84
CA LEU A 99 3.69 -1.42 -5.60
C LEU A 99 4.79 -2.44 -5.89
N CYS A 100 4.57 -3.71 -5.56
CA CYS A 100 5.50 -4.79 -5.89
C CYS A 100 5.61 -4.99 -7.41
N GLN A 101 4.49 -4.90 -8.14
CA GLN A 101 4.48 -4.99 -9.61
C GLN A 101 5.17 -3.79 -10.27
N THR A 102 4.91 -2.57 -9.78
CA THR A 102 5.55 -1.35 -10.33
C THR A 102 7.06 -1.33 -10.09
N GLY A 103 7.54 -1.88 -8.96
CA GLY A 103 8.97 -2.07 -8.71
C GLY A 103 9.65 -3.09 -9.62
N GLN A 104 8.90 -4.06 -10.17
CA GLN A 104 9.41 -5.07 -11.11
C GLN A 104 9.28 -4.70 -12.59
N ASN A 105 8.45 -3.71 -12.93
CA ASN A 105 8.23 -3.29 -14.33
C ASN A 105 9.40 -2.52 -14.96
N GLY A 106 10.52 -2.35 -14.27
CA GLY A 106 11.80 -1.99 -14.90
C GLY A 106 12.44 -3.14 -15.70
N SER A 107 11.89 -4.36 -15.64
CA SER A 107 12.51 -5.57 -16.22
C SER A 107 11.52 -6.46 -16.99
N HIS A 108 10.64 -5.90 -17.82
CA HIS A 108 9.99 -6.66 -18.90
C HIS A 108 9.98 -5.85 -20.20
N SER A 109 11.18 -5.52 -20.69
CA SER A 109 11.42 -5.40 -22.13
C SER A 109 11.62 -6.80 -22.72
N SER A 110 10.54 -7.52 -22.92
CA SER A 110 10.46 -8.61 -23.91
C SER A 110 9.10 -8.43 -24.58
N THR A 111 8.94 -7.98 -25.82
CA THR A 111 9.79 -7.95 -27.02
C THR A 111 9.02 -7.07 -28.03
N PRO A 112 9.66 -6.31 -28.95
CA PRO A 112 9.19 -6.45 -30.34
C PRO A 112 10.30 -6.20 -31.39
N GLY A 113 10.50 -7.14 -32.30
CA GLY A 113 11.17 -6.85 -33.58
C GLY A 113 12.40 -7.69 -33.91
N GLY A 114 12.17 -8.95 -34.29
CA GLY A 114 13.00 -9.58 -35.32
C GLY A 114 12.18 -9.59 -36.62
N PRO A 115 12.69 -9.08 -37.75
CA PRO A 115 11.96 -9.14 -39.01
C PRO A 115 11.77 -10.61 -39.43
N PRO A 116 10.69 -10.94 -40.17
CA PRO A 116 10.57 -12.26 -40.77
C PRO A 116 11.72 -12.42 -41.76
N SER A 117 12.62 -13.37 -41.48
CA SER A 117 13.56 -13.83 -42.49
C SER A 117 12.77 -14.63 -43.52
N THR A 118 12.23 -13.94 -44.52
CA THR A 118 11.91 -14.55 -45.80
C THR A 118 13.22 -14.75 -46.53
N SER A 119 13.87 -15.88 -46.29
CA SER A 119 14.86 -16.42 -47.21
C SER A 119 14.09 -17.11 -48.34
N ASP A 120 14.04 -16.41 -49.46
CA ASP A 120 13.73 -16.94 -50.78
C ASP A 120 14.86 -17.87 -51.26
N SER A 121 14.49 -18.74 -52.22
CA SER A 121 15.28 -19.68 -53.03
C SER A 121 15.27 -21.15 -52.61
#